data_AF-A0AAD1R9P1-F1
#
_entry.id   AF-A0AAD1R9P1-F1
#
_cell.length_a   1.000
_cell.length_b   1.000
_cell.length_c   1.000
_cell.angle_alpha   90.00
_cell.angle_beta   90.00
_cell.angle_gamma   90.00
#
_symmetry.space_group_name_H-M   'P 1'
#
loop_
_entity.id
_entity.type
_entity.pdbx_description
1 polymer ?
#
loop_
_entity_poly.entity_id
_entity_poly.type
_entity_poly.pdbx_seq_one_letter_code
_entity_poly.pdbx_strand_id
1 'polypeptide(L)'
;MEALRLVDCWRTLHPTVKDFTYYSAIHNRYSRIDYILIAQEGLSHLRGAEIERATWSDHGSVGIELESPLYRPRTWTWRLNEALLLDPGTKDQIRQALEQYFGENDTPEASPISVWEAHKSVLRGTLIRIASQKRKAFMLEMVDLYRSISTLERQHKRSQLNAVYGELMEHRRRLKDLILKRHLRSVQRS
;
A
#
# COMPACT_ATOMS: atom_id res chain seq x y z
N MET A 1 -3.61 -12.94 -32.55
CA MET A 1 -3.29 -13.61 -31.28
C MET A 1 -2.80 -15.05 -31.49
N GLU A 2 -3.42 -15.81 -32.38
CA GLU A 2 -3.02 -17.20 -32.70
C GLU A 2 -1.61 -17.31 -33.30
N ALA A 3 -1.20 -16.36 -34.16
CA ALA A 3 0.14 -16.29 -34.74
C ALA A 3 1.26 -15.96 -33.73
N LEU A 4 0.93 -15.38 -32.58
CA LEU A 4 1.92 -14.94 -31.56
C LEU A 4 1.88 -15.80 -30.28
N ARG A 5 1.01 -16.83 -30.22
CA ARG A 5 0.80 -17.71 -29.06
C ARG A 5 0.67 -16.93 -27.74
N LEU A 6 0.00 -15.78 -27.76
CA LEU A 6 -0.26 -14.98 -26.57
C LEU A 6 -1.57 -15.41 -25.91
N VAL A 7 -1.56 -15.47 -24.58
CA VAL A 7 -2.69 -15.89 -23.76
C VAL A 7 -3.00 -14.84 -22.70
N ASP A 8 -4.28 -14.63 -22.44
CA ASP A 8 -4.76 -13.75 -21.36
C ASP A 8 -4.58 -14.44 -20.01
N CYS A 9 -3.74 -13.86 -19.15
CA CYS A 9 -3.39 -14.42 -17.84
C CYS A 9 -4.62 -14.59 -16.95
N TRP A 10 -5.47 -13.56 -16.86
CA TRP A 10 -6.64 -13.60 -15.99
C TRP A 10 -7.65 -14.60 -16.51
N ARG A 11 -7.93 -14.63 -17.82
CA ARG A 11 -8.87 -15.59 -18.40
C ARG A 11 -8.39 -17.03 -18.26
N THR A 12 -7.08 -17.25 -18.33
CA THR A 12 -6.49 -18.58 -18.18
C THR A 12 -6.72 -19.15 -16.79
N LEU A 13 -6.61 -18.32 -15.74
CA LEU A 13 -6.85 -18.75 -14.36
C LEU A 13 -8.34 -18.73 -13.97
N HIS A 14 -9.15 -17.90 -14.63
CA HIS A 14 -10.56 -17.68 -14.30
C HIS A 14 -11.50 -17.94 -15.51
N PRO A 15 -11.53 -19.18 -16.06
CA PRO A 15 -12.22 -19.45 -17.32
C PRO A 15 -13.73 -19.20 -17.25
N THR A 16 -14.35 -19.52 -16.11
CA THR A 16 -15.81 -19.44 -15.90
C THR A 16 -16.26 -18.16 -15.21
N VAL A 17 -15.33 -17.41 -14.61
CA VAL A 17 -15.66 -16.20 -13.85
C VAL A 17 -15.77 -15.01 -14.81
N LYS A 18 -16.67 -14.09 -14.49
CA LYS A 18 -16.79 -12.79 -15.16
C LYS A 18 -16.39 -11.71 -14.17
N ASP A 19 -15.37 -10.95 -14.54
CA ASP A 19 -15.00 -9.74 -13.85
C ASP A 19 -14.52 -8.68 -14.85
N PHE A 20 -14.48 -7.44 -14.40
CA PHE A 20 -14.43 -6.26 -15.26
C PHE A 20 -13.43 -5.26 -14.71
N THR A 21 -12.71 -4.62 -15.62
CA THR A 21 -11.70 -3.61 -15.28
C THR A 21 -12.29 -2.21 -15.34
N TYR A 22 -13.41 -1.99 -16.03
CA TYR A 22 -13.98 -0.65 -16.24
C TYR A 22 -15.49 -0.61 -16.03
N TYR A 23 -15.99 0.53 -15.56
CA TYR A 23 -17.42 0.83 -15.45
C TYR A 23 -17.75 2.13 -16.18
N SER A 24 -18.65 2.06 -17.16
CA SER A 24 -19.20 3.23 -17.83
C SER A 24 -20.44 3.73 -17.11
N ALA A 25 -20.34 4.92 -16.48
CA ALA A 25 -21.47 5.55 -15.81
C ALA A 25 -22.58 5.96 -16.79
N ILE A 26 -22.22 6.43 -17.99
CA ILE A 26 -23.18 6.88 -19.02
C ILE A 26 -24.05 5.72 -19.50
N HIS A 27 -23.43 4.54 -19.68
CA HIS A 27 -24.13 3.37 -20.19
C HIS A 27 -24.63 2.42 -19.08
N ASN A 28 -24.27 2.67 -17.82
CA ASN A 28 -24.48 1.76 -16.70
C ASN A 28 -24.06 0.31 -17.03
N ARG A 29 -22.86 0.16 -17.61
CA ARG A 29 -22.32 -1.13 -18.05
C ARG A 29 -20.88 -1.31 -17.57
N TYR A 30 -20.58 -2.56 -17.22
CA TYR A 30 -19.23 -3.01 -16.92
C TYR A 30 -18.60 -3.66 -18.15
N SER A 31 -17.32 -3.35 -18.38
CA SER A 31 -16.53 -3.87 -19.49
C SER A 31 -15.15 -4.31 -19.00
N ARG A 32 -14.57 -5.32 -19.65
CA ARG A 32 -13.16 -5.68 -19.47
C ARG A 32 -12.38 -5.16 -20.66
N ILE A 33 -11.58 -4.14 -20.44
CA ILE A 33 -10.82 -3.46 -21.50
C ILE A 33 -9.31 -3.47 -21.25
N ASP A 34 -8.88 -3.91 -20.06
CA ASP A 34 -7.48 -4.03 -19.68
C ASP A 34 -7.09 -5.51 -19.57
N TYR A 35 -5.94 -5.86 -20.14
CA TYR A 35 -5.49 -7.25 -20.27
C TYR A 35 -3.98 -7.33 -20.06
N ILE A 36 -3.52 -8.38 -19.37
CA ILE A 36 -2.12 -8.78 -19.37
C ILE A 36 -2.01 -10.07 -20.18
N LEU A 37 -1.31 -9.97 -21.31
CA LEU A 37 -1.04 -11.09 -22.19
C LEU A 37 0.40 -11.57 -21.97
N ILE A 38 0.60 -12.88 -21.85
CA ILE A 38 1.93 -13.50 -21.86
C ILE A 38 2.04 -14.54 -22.98
N ALA A 39 3.27 -14.88 -23.36
CA ALA A 39 3.52 -16.01 -24.23
C ALA A 39 3.03 -17.31 -23.57
N GLN A 40 2.50 -18.23 -24.37
CA GLN A 40 1.99 -19.52 -23.90
C GLN A 40 3.04 -20.30 -23.09
N GLU A 41 4.31 -20.18 -23.47
CA GLU A 41 5.45 -20.78 -22.78
C GLU A 41 5.65 -20.20 -21.36
N GLY A 42 5.24 -18.96 -21.13
CA GLY A 42 5.31 -18.29 -19.83
C GLY A 42 4.26 -18.76 -18.83
N LEU A 43 3.23 -19.50 -19.26
CA LEU A 43 2.15 -19.97 -18.38
C LEU A 43 2.64 -20.83 -17.22
N SER A 44 3.72 -21.59 -17.39
CA SER A 44 4.28 -22.42 -16.32
C SER A 44 4.76 -21.61 -15.11
N HIS A 45 5.07 -20.33 -15.32
CA HIS A 45 5.53 -19.40 -14.30
C HIS A 45 4.39 -18.56 -13.70
N LEU A 46 3.19 -18.59 -14.30
CA LEU A 46 2.03 -17.86 -13.78
C LEU A 46 1.50 -18.56 -12.51
N ARG A 47 1.41 -17.81 -11.42
CA ARG A 47 0.91 -18.28 -10.12
C ARG A 47 -0.40 -17.63 -9.73
N GLY A 48 -0.62 -16.39 -10.14
CA GLY A 48 -1.83 -15.64 -9.84
C GLY A 48 -2.13 -14.58 -10.90
N ALA A 49 -3.42 -14.24 -11.02
CA ALA A 49 -3.88 -13.12 -11.81
C ALA A 49 -5.16 -12.59 -11.19
N GLU A 50 -5.20 -11.30 -10.88
CA GLU A 50 -6.33 -10.65 -10.23
C GLU A 50 -6.66 -9.33 -10.92
N ILE A 51 -7.96 -9.03 -11.01
CA ILE A 51 -8.43 -7.69 -11.34
C ILE A 51 -8.67 -7.02 -10.00
N GLU A 52 -7.78 -6.08 -9.68
CA GLU A 52 -7.93 -5.23 -8.53
C GLU A 52 -9.01 -4.17 -8.78
N ARG A 53 -9.37 -3.50 -7.69
CA ARG A 53 -10.49 -2.59 -7.65
C ARG A 53 -10.06 -1.22 -8.13
N ALA A 54 -10.94 -0.58 -8.89
CA ALA A 54 -10.72 0.76 -9.44
C ALA A 54 -10.74 1.78 -8.30
N THR A 55 -9.59 1.99 -7.65
CA THR A 55 -9.45 2.88 -6.49
C THR A 55 -8.95 4.26 -6.90
N TRP A 56 -7.99 4.29 -7.83
CA TRP A 56 -7.31 5.51 -8.27
C TRP A 56 -7.84 6.02 -9.60
N SER A 57 -7.98 5.12 -10.56
CA SER A 57 -8.58 5.37 -11.87
C SER A 57 -10.01 4.85 -11.89
N ASP A 58 -10.75 5.24 -12.92
CA ASP A 58 -11.95 4.58 -13.41
C ASP A 58 -11.71 3.14 -13.91
N HIS A 59 -10.44 2.73 -14.04
CA HIS A 59 -9.99 1.37 -14.30
C HIS A 59 -9.47 0.66 -13.04
N GLY A 60 -9.81 -0.63 -12.92
CA GLY A 60 -9.22 -1.57 -11.98
C GLY A 60 -7.92 -2.14 -12.55
N SER A 61 -6.86 -2.16 -11.75
CA SER A 61 -5.57 -2.73 -12.16
C SER A 61 -5.70 -4.22 -12.44
N VAL A 62 -5.08 -4.70 -13.52
CA VAL A 62 -4.85 -6.14 -13.70
C VAL A 62 -3.46 -6.43 -13.17
N GLY A 63 -3.36 -7.32 -12.18
CA GLY A 63 -2.10 -7.79 -11.61
C GLY A 63 -1.87 -9.25 -11.93
N ILE A 64 -0.61 -9.64 -12.10
CA ILE A 64 -0.20 -11.05 -12.20
C ILE A 64 0.93 -11.34 -11.22
N GLU A 65 0.98 -12.57 -10.74
CA GLU A 65 2.08 -13.11 -9.95
C GLU A 65 2.84 -14.13 -10.78
N LEU A 66 4.14 -13.90 -10.93
CA LEU A 66 5.06 -14.76 -11.68
C LEU A 66 6.11 -15.34 -10.73
N GLU A 67 6.32 -16.64 -10.79
CA GLU A 67 7.42 -17.29 -10.10
C GLU A 67 8.72 -17.08 -10.87
N SER A 68 9.74 -16.53 -10.21
CA SER A 68 11.08 -16.36 -10.78
C SER A 68 12.10 -17.21 -10.04
N PRO A 69 12.85 -18.08 -10.74
CA PRO A 69 13.90 -18.89 -10.12
C PRO A 69 15.14 -18.06 -9.71
N LEU A 70 15.20 -16.78 -10.08
CA LEU A 70 16.32 -15.87 -9.81
C LEU A 70 16.06 -14.92 -8.63
N TYR A 71 15.04 -15.17 -7.82
CA TYR A 71 14.73 -14.33 -6.67
C TYR A 71 15.92 -14.27 -5.71
N ARG A 72 16.54 -13.09 -5.61
CA ARG A 72 17.52 -12.78 -4.57
C ARG A 72 16.85 -11.89 -3.53
N PRO A 73 16.80 -12.29 -2.25
CA PRO A 73 16.27 -11.43 -1.20
C PRO A 73 17.13 -10.18 -1.12
N ARG A 74 16.48 -9.03 -1.27
CA ARG A 74 17.14 -7.75 -1.17
C ARG A 74 17.56 -7.51 0.28
N THR A 75 18.85 -7.29 0.52
CA THR A 75 19.35 -6.88 1.84
C THR A 75 18.86 -5.46 2.12
N TRP A 76 17.97 -5.32 3.11
CA TRP A 76 17.42 -4.02 3.47
C TRP A 76 18.23 -3.39 4.61
N THR A 77 18.83 -2.23 4.34
CA THR A 77 19.45 -1.38 5.37
C THR A 77 18.43 -0.36 5.86
N TRP A 78 18.28 -0.22 7.17
CA TRP A 78 17.41 0.80 7.74
C TRP A 78 17.85 2.21 7.37
N ARG A 79 16.86 3.05 7.05
CA ARG A 79 17.02 4.49 6.81
C ARG A 79 15.98 5.23 7.62
N LEU A 80 16.38 6.36 8.19
CA LEU A 80 15.49 7.24 8.94
C LEU A 80 14.42 7.82 8.00
N ASN A 81 13.18 7.83 8.45
CA ASN A 81 12.10 8.56 7.79
C ASN A 81 12.10 10.02 8.26
N GLU A 82 12.69 10.92 7.47
CA GLU A 82 12.83 12.35 7.79
C GLU A 82 11.50 13.06 8.05
N ALA A 83 10.39 12.57 7.48
CA ALA A 83 9.06 13.14 7.74
C ALA A 83 8.64 13.04 9.22
N LEU A 84 9.22 12.10 9.98
CA LEU A 84 9.03 12.02 11.43
C LEU A 84 9.63 13.22 12.15
N LEU A 85 10.73 13.76 11.64
CA LEU A 85 11.39 14.93 12.20
C LEU A 85 10.66 16.24 11.87
N LEU A 86 9.69 16.22 10.95
CA LEU A 86 8.87 17.39 10.63
C LEU A 86 7.58 17.47 11.46
N ASP A 87 7.14 16.33 12.03
CA ASP A 87 5.93 16.22 12.83
C ASP A 87 6.17 16.72 14.26
N PRO A 88 5.53 17.82 14.71
CA PRO A 88 5.78 18.42 16.02
C PRO A 88 5.58 17.42 17.18
N GLY A 89 4.50 16.65 17.15
CA GLY A 89 4.22 15.63 18.18
C GLY A 89 5.24 14.49 18.20
N THR A 90 5.94 14.23 17.09
CA THR A 90 7.06 13.29 17.06
C THR A 90 8.33 13.92 17.61
N LYS A 91 8.59 15.20 17.34
CA LYS A 91 9.71 15.93 17.96
C LYS A 91 9.61 15.91 19.48
N ASP A 92 8.42 16.14 20.02
CA ASP A 92 8.21 16.15 21.47
C ASP A 92 8.43 14.77 22.09
N GLN A 93 7.95 13.70 21.44
CA GLN A 93 8.23 12.32 21.87
C GLN A 93 9.72 11.96 21.82
N ILE A 94 10.44 12.43 20.79
CA ILE A 94 11.90 12.22 20.70
C ILE A 94 12.59 12.98 21.83
N ARG A 95 12.21 14.24 22.08
CA ARG A 95 12.78 15.05 23.16
C ARG A 95 12.59 14.38 24.51
N GLN A 96 11.37 13.97 24.84
CA GLN A 96 11.07 13.29 26.10
C GLN A 96 11.86 11.97 26.26
N ALA A 97 11.98 11.18 25.19
CA ALA A 97 12.76 9.94 25.22
C ALA A 97 14.26 10.18 25.44
N LEU A 98 14.80 11.28 24.90
CA LEU A 98 16.20 11.66 25.11
C LEU A 98 16.43 12.19 26.52
N GLU A 99 15.55 13.06 27.02
CA GLU A 99 15.62 13.59 28.39
C GLU A 99 15.57 12.45 29.42
N GLN A 100 14.67 11.49 29.23
CA GLN A 100 14.62 10.30 30.06
C GLN A 100 15.92 9.48 29.98
N TYR A 101 16.39 9.19 28.77
CA TYR A 101 17.61 8.39 28.58
C TYR A 101 18.82 9.01 29.27
N PHE A 102 19.09 10.29 29.04
CA PHE A 102 20.25 10.96 29.64
C PHE A 102 20.08 11.14 31.14
N GLY A 103 18.86 11.42 31.64
CA GLY A 103 18.59 11.49 33.07
C GLY A 103 18.85 10.18 33.83
N GLU A 104 18.73 9.03 33.16
CA GLU A 104 18.94 7.71 33.75
C GLU A 104 20.38 7.17 33.55
N ASN A 105 21.09 7.61 32.52
CA ASN A 105 22.34 6.96 32.07
C ASN A 105 23.58 7.88 32.10
N ASP A 106 23.42 9.20 32.23
CA ASP A 106 24.53 10.15 32.31
C ASP A 106 25.02 10.29 33.77
N THR A 107 25.66 9.23 34.28
CA THR A 107 26.21 9.19 35.64
C THR A 107 27.74 9.34 35.64
N PRO A 108 28.35 9.82 36.73
CA PRO A 108 29.81 9.97 36.81
C PRO A 108 30.61 8.68 36.57
N GLU A 109 30.01 7.52 36.86
CA GLU A 109 30.60 6.19 36.69
C GLU A 109 30.45 5.66 35.25
N ALA A 110 29.54 6.23 34.46
CA ALA A 110 29.24 5.78 33.11
C ALA A 110 30.29 6.32 32.11
N SER A 111 30.74 5.45 31.21
CA SER A 111 31.63 5.86 30.13
C SER A 111 30.87 6.73 29.11
N PRO A 112 31.32 7.95 28.79
CA PRO A 112 30.65 8.83 27.81
C PRO A 112 30.48 8.18 26.43
N ILE A 113 31.43 7.35 26.01
CA ILE A 113 31.36 6.60 24.74
C ILE A 113 30.23 5.57 24.79
N SER A 114 30.09 4.86 25.91
CA SER A 114 29.05 3.83 26.05
C SER A 114 27.66 4.45 26.11
N VAL A 115 27.51 5.57 26.84
CA VAL A 115 26.28 6.38 26.85
C VAL A 115 25.97 6.88 25.43
N TRP A 116 26.98 7.34 24.69
CA TRP A 116 26.80 7.77 23.31
C TRP A 116 26.40 6.62 22.36
N GLU A 117 26.99 5.43 22.46
CA GLU A 117 26.59 4.32 21.58
C GLU A 117 25.19 3.78 21.90
N ALA A 118 24.86 3.70 23.19
CA ALA A 118 23.56 3.23 23.64
C ALA A 118 22.43 4.21 23.28
N HIS A 119 22.61 5.53 23.44
CA HIS A 119 21.54 6.49 23.08
C HIS A 119 21.19 6.43 21.59
N LYS A 120 22.16 6.21 20.69
CA LYS A 120 21.87 6.05 19.24
C LYS A 120 20.95 4.86 18.98
N SER A 121 21.20 3.75 19.68
CA SER A 121 20.39 2.54 19.58
C SER A 121 18.98 2.76 20.13
N VAL A 122 18.85 3.44 21.28
CA VAL A 122 17.56 3.83 21.88
C VAL A 122 16.79 4.76 20.96
N LEU A 123 17.43 5.81 20.44
CA LEU A 123 16.83 6.77 19.53
C LEU A 123 16.32 6.08 18.25
N ARG A 124 17.12 5.20 17.66
CA ARG A 124 16.70 4.41 16.50
C ARG A 124 15.50 3.53 16.82
N GLY A 125 15.49 2.85 17.97
CA GLY A 125 14.36 2.05 18.44
C GLY A 125 13.09 2.88 18.59
N THR A 126 13.21 4.07 19.19
CA THR A 126 12.10 5.03 19.36
C THR A 126 11.55 5.49 18.02
N LEU A 127 12.41 5.85 17.07
CA LEU A 127 12.00 6.28 15.73
C LEU A 127 11.30 5.15 14.95
N ILE A 128 11.80 3.91 15.06
CA ILE A 128 11.15 2.72 14.48
C ILE A 128 9.78 2.49 15.11
N ARG A 129 9.66 2.59 16.44
CA ARG A 129 8.39 2.45 17.17
C ARG A 129 7.36 3.47 16.68
N ILE A 130 7.73 4.75 16.65
CA ILE A 130 6.83 5.84 16.22
C ILE A 130 6.43 5.64 14.76
N ALA A 131 7.39 5.30 13.88
CA ALA A 131 7.12 4.99 12.47
C ALA A 131 6.11 3.85 12.34
N SER A 132 6.31 2.77 13.09
CA SER A 132 5.46 1.59 13.10
C SER A 132 4.04 1.92 13.57
N GLN A 133 3.90 2.70 14.65
CA GLN A 133 2.60 3.14 15.17
C GLN A 133 1.84 4.02 14.17
N LYS A 134 2.49 5.03 13.58
CA LYS A 134 1.88 5.87 12.54
C LYS A 134 1.50 5.05 11.31
N ARG A 135 2.35 4.11 10.88
CA ARG A 135 2.05 3.17 9.79
C ARG A 135 0.83 2.31 10.12
N LYS A 136 0.76 1.75 11.34
CA LYS A 136 -0.37 0.92 11.78
C LYS A 136 -1.68 1.70 11.76
N ALA A 137 -1.71 2.91 12.33
CA ALA A 137 -2.89 3.77 12.34
C ALA A 137 -3.38 4.08 10.91
N PHE A 138 -2.45 4.45 10.02
CA PHE A 138 -2.74 4.69 8.62
C PHE A 138 -3.26 3.44 7.89
N MET A 139 -2.63 2.28 8.13
CA MET A 139 -3.04 1.01 7.53
C MET A 139 -4.44 0.57 7.98
N LEU A 140 -4.82 0.82 9.23
CA LEU A 140 -6.17 0.51 9.71
C LEU A 140 -7.24 1.28 8.92
N GLU A 141 -7.09 2.61 8.80
CA GLU A 141 -8.02 3.43 8.02
C GLU A 141 -8.06 3.00 6.55
N MET A 142 -6.90 2.67 5.95
CA MET A 142 -6.86 2.15 4.59
C MET A 142 -7.59 0.81 4.43
N VAL A 143 -7.33 -0.16 5.32
CA VAL A 143 -7.93 -1.49 5.24
C VAL A 143 -9.45 -1.41 5.34
N ASP A 144 -9.97 -0.55 6.22
CA ASP A 144 -11.41 -0.37 6.36
C ASP A 144 -12.02 0.29 5.11
N LEU A 145 -11.38 1.32 4.56
CA LEU A 145 -11.81 1.94 3.29
C LEU A 145 -11.79 0.93 2.13
N TYR A 146 -10.73 0.13 2.01
CA TYR A 146 -10.67 -0.94 1.02
C TYR A 146 -11.79 -1.95 1.25
N ARG A 147 -12.05 -2.40 2.48
CA ARG A 147 -13.13 -3.36 2.74
C ARG A 147 -14.49 -2.80 2.30
N SER A 148 -14.80 -1.55 2.65
CA SER A 148 -16.03 -0.88 2.26
C SER A 148 -16.16 -0.75 0.74
N ILE A 149 -15.10 -0.30 0.05
CA ILE A 149 -15.07 -0.22 -1.43
C ILE A 149 -15.34 -1.60 -2.04
N SER A 150 -14.74 -2.67 -1.49
CA SER A 150 -14.98 -4.04 -1.98
C SER A 150 -16.44 -4.43 -1.94
N THR A 151 -17.09 -4.14 -0.81
CA THR A 151 -18.48 -4.52 -0.57
C THR A 151 -19.41 -3.72 -1.47
N LEU A 152 -19.20 -2.40 -1.55
CA LEU A 152 -19.99 -1.50 -2.39
C LEU A 152 -19.84 -1.82 -3.87
N GLU A 153 -18.63 -2.14 -4.35
CA GLU A 153 -18.43 -2.56 -5.75
C GLU A 153 -19.12 -3.89 -6.07
N ARG A 154 -19.03 -4.90 -5.19
CA ARG A 154 -19.74 -6.17 -5.40
C ARG A 154 -21.25 -5.97 -5.37
N GLN A 155 -21.75 -5.13 -4.47
CA GLN A 155 -23.16 -4.80 -4.38
C GLN A 155 -23.61 -4.07 -5.65
N HIS A 156 -22.87 -3.06 -6.11
CA HIS A 156 -23.19 -2.32 -7.33
C HIS A 156 -23.12 -3.20 -8.58
N LYS A 157 -22.14 -4.10 -8.69
CA LYS A 157 -22.07 -5.09 -9.79
C LYS A 157 -23.31 -5.98 -9.86
N ARG A 158 -23.97 -6.25 -8.73
CA ARG A 158 -25.20 -7.06 -8.65
C ARG A 158 -26.47 -6.24 -8.83
N SER A 159 -26.55 -5.06 -8.22
CA SER A 159 -27.78 -4.27 -8.13
C SER A 159 -27.91 -3.16 -9.16
N GLN A 160 -26.78 -2.64 -9.66
CA GLN A 160 -26.69 -1.47 -10.56
C GLN A 160 -27.42 -0.21 -10.04
N LEU A 161 -27.55 -0.06 -8.71
CA LEU A 161 -28.24 1.07 -8.09
C LEU A 161 -27.34 2.31 -7.95
N ASN A 162 -27.82 3.46 -8.44
CA ASN A 162 -27.09 4.73 -8.38
C ASN A 162 -26.74 5.18 -6.96
N ALA A 163 -27.57 4.87 -5.95
CA ALA A 163 -27.26 5.19 -4.55
C ALA A 163 -25.96 4.50 -4.08
N VAL A 164 -25.82 3.21 -4.39
CA VAL A 164 -24.61 2.41 -4.07
C VAL A 164 -23.40 2.95 -4.83
N TYR A 165 -23.59 3.42 -6.07
CA TYR A 165 -22.52 4.07 -6.84
C TYR A 165 -22.07 5.39 -6.21
N GLY A 166 -23.00 6.22 -5.73
CA GLY A 166 -22.69 7.47 -5.03
C GLY A 166 -21.85 7.23 -3.77
N GLU A 167 -22.25 6.27 -2.93
CA GLU A 167 -21.49 5.89 -1.74
C GLU A 167 -20.10 5.34 -2.07
N LEU A 168 -19.99 4.52 -3.12
CA LEU A 168 -18.72 3.99 -3.62
C LEU A 168 -17.76 5.12 -4.03
N MET A 169 -18.27 6.11 -4.77
CA MET A 169 -17.45 7.25 -5.22
C MET A 169 -16.95 8.09 -4.06
N GLU A 170 -17.76 8.27 -3.01
CA GLU A 170 -17.34 8.99 -1.80
C GLU A 170 -16.22 8.26 -1.05
N HIS A 171 -16.32 6.94 -0.91
CA HIS A 171 -15.26 6.14 -0.29
C HIS A 171 -13.96 6.15 -1.11
N ARG A 172 -14.06 6.10 -2.43
CA ARG A 172 -12.89 6.24 -3.32
C ARG A 172 -12.26 7.63 -3.19
N ARG A 173 -13.06 8.69 -3.12
CA ARG A 173 -12.59 10.07 -2.91
C ARG A 173 -11.82 10.17 -1.58
N ARG A 174 -12.39 9.66 -0.50
CA ARG A 174 -11.73 9.63 0.82
C ARG A 174 -10.41 8.85 0.80
N LEU A 175 -10.36 7.72 0.10
CA LEU A 175 -9.12 6.94 -0.08
C LEU A 175 -8.05 7.75 -0.84
N LYS A 176 -8.44 8.44 -1.92
CA LYS A 176 -7.53 9.32 -2.67
C LYS A 176 -6.99 10.45 -1.80
N ASP A 177 -7.85 11.12 -1.04
CA ASP A 177 -7.45 12.21 -0.13
C ASP A 177 -6.45 11.71 0.93
N LEU A 178 -6.71 10.54 1.52
CA LEU A 178 -5.86 9.93 2.54
C LEU A 178 -4.46 9.64 2.00
N ILE A 179 -4.35 9.09 0.79
CA ILE A 179 -3.07 8.73 0.21
C ILE A 179 -2.35 9.97 -0.35
N LEU A 180 -3.07 10.96 -0.90
CA LEU A 180 -2.49 12.23 -1.31
C LEU A 180 -1.86 12.95 -0.10
N LYS A 181 -2.55 12.98 1.05
CA LYS A 181 -2.00 13.50 2.32
C LYS A 181 -0.72 12.78 2.73
N ARG A 182 -0.60 11.47 2.48
CA ARG A 182 0.64 10.71 2.72
C ARG A 182 1.73 11.06 1.70
N HIS A 183 1.37 11.19 0.43
CA HIS A 183 2.32 11.47 -0.64
C HIS A 183 2.92 12.88 -0.52
N LEU A 184 2.12 13.90 -0.20
CA LEU A 184 2.61 15.26 0.03
C LEU A 184 3.62 15.33 1.18
N ARG A 185 3.42 14.55 2.25
CA ARG A 185 4.41 14.38 3.34
C ARG A 185 5.68 13.64 2.89
N SER A 186 5.65 12.98 1.73
CA SER A 186 6.78 12.26 1.14
C SER A 186 7.41 12.93 -0.07
N VAL A 187 6.81 13.98 -0.65
CA VAL A 187 7.36 14.73 -1.80
C VAL A 187 8.12 15.98 -1.37
N GLN A 188 7.96 16.44 -0.14
CA GLN A 188 8.93 17.36 0.51
C GLN A 188 10.32 16.70 0.74
N ARG A 189 10.71 15.72 -0.08
CA ARG A 189 11.87 14.83 0.03
C ARG A 189 12.86 14.95 -1.15
N SER A 190 12.82 16.04 -1.91
CA SER A 190 13.78 16.33 -2.98
C SER A 190 14.27 17.76 -2.87
#